data_AF-A0A957KT78-F1
#
_entry.id   AF-A0A957KT78-F1
#
_cell.length_a   1.000
_cell.length_b   1.000
_cell.length_c   1.000
_cell.angle_alpha   90.00
_cell.angle_beta   90.00
_cell.angle_gamma   90.00
#
_symmetry.space_group_name_H-M   'P 1'
#
loop_
_entity.id
_entity.type
_entity.pdbx_description
1 polymer ?
#
loop_
_entity_poly.entity_id
_entity_poly.type
_entity_poly.pdbx_seq_one_letter_code
_entity_poly.pdbx_strand_id
1 'polypeptide(L)' 'MSHKIVLIGAGSANFGLGVMGDLLKSQVFAGSTICLHDINAEALARTEAFGRRHIEAHNLPHKLEATTDRKSALQGA' A
#
# COMPACT_ATOMS: atom_id res chain seq x y z
N MET A 1 -7.66 -1.75 17.19
CA MET A 1 -7.74 -2.70 16.07
C MET A 1 -6.95 -2.10 14.92
N SER A 2 -5.88 -2.73 14.43
CA SER A 2 -5.19 -2.25 13.22
C SER A 2 -5.74 -2.97 12.00
N HIS A 3 -6.25 -2.24 11.02
CA HIS A 3 -6.74 -2.82 9.77
C HIS A 3 -5.56 -3.25 8.89
N LYS A 4 -5.68 -4.39 8.19
CA LYS A 4 -4.84 -4.74 7.05
C LYS A 4 -5.64 -4.48 5.77
N ILE A 5 -5.13 -3.60 4.91
CA ILE A 5 -5.77 -3.20 3.66
C ILE A 5 -4.91 -3.71 2.51
N VAL A 6 -5.47 -4.57 1.66
CA VAL A 6 -4.74 -5.15 0.52
C VAL A 6 -5.20 -4.50 -0.77
N LEU A 7 -4.23 -3.94 -1.51
CA LEU A 7 -4.46 -3.31 -2.80
C LEU A 7 -4.01 -4.26 -3.92
N ILE A 8 -4.95 -4.93 -4.57
CA ILE A 8 -4.68 -5.83 -5.70
C ILE A 8 -4.66 -5.02 -7.01
N GLY A 9 -3.57 -5.10 -7.77
CA GLY A 9 -3.34 -4.26 -8.94
C GLY A 9 -2.66 -2.92 -8.58
N ALA A 10 -1.85 -2.92 -7.52
CA ALA A 10 -1.21 -1.73 -6.97
C ALA A 10 -0.15 -1.11 -7.90
N GLY A 11 0.34 -1.84 -8.90
CA GLY A 11 1.30 -1.33 -9.89
C GLY A 11 0.68 -0.34 -10.89
N SER A 12 -0.65 -0.20 -10.89
CA SER A 12 -1.33 0.80 -11.72
C SER A 12 -0.93 2.22 -11.33
N ALA A 13 -0.36 2.98 -12.27
CA ALA A 13 0.01 4.37 -12.06
C ALA A 13 -1.20 5.29 -11.77
N ASN A 14 -2.40 4.91 -12.22
CA ASN A 14 -3.61 5.70 -12.00
C ASN A 14 -4.34 5.22 -10.74
N PHE A 15 -4.64 3.92 -10.67
CA PHE A 15 -5.40 3.35 -9.56
C PHE A 15 -4.55 3.14 -8.30
N GLY A 16 -3.38 2.52 -8.44
CA GLY A 16 -2.52 2.17 -7.30
C GLY A 16 -1.99 3.40 -6.57
N LEU A 17 -1.44 4.38 -7.31
CA LEU A 17 -0.99 5.65 -6.72
C LEU A 17 -2.14 6.50 -6.19
N GLY A 18 -3.27 6.55 -6.91
CA GLY A 18 -4.46 7.28 -6.49
C GLY A 18 -4.99 6.78 -5.14
N VAL A 19 -5.29 5.48 -5.05
CA VAL A 19 -5.82 4.89 -3.82
C VAL A 19 -4.78 4.88 -2.70
N MET A 20 -3.49 4.68 -3.00
CA MET A 20 -2.43 4.87 -1.99
C MET A 20 -2.48 6.29 -1.40
N GLY A 21 -2.60 7.31 -2.24
CA GLY A 21 -2.74 8.69 -1.79
C GLY A 21 -3.97 8.92 -0.90
N ASP A 22 -5.10 8.32 -1.25
CA ASP A 22 -6.33 8.44 -0.46
C ASP A 22 -6.23 7.73 0.90
N LEU A 23 -5.63 6.54 0.94
CA LEU A 23 -5.38 5.80 2.18
C LEU A 23 -4.48 6.58 3.14
N LEU A 24 -3.38 7.15 2.64
CA LEU A 24 -2.41 7.91 3.45
C LEU A 24 -2.98 9.23 3.99
N LYS A 25 -4.03 9.77 3.36
CA LYS A 25 -4.74 10.97 3.84
C LYS A 25 -5.87 10.64 4.84
N SER A 26 -6.30 9.39 4.91
CA SER A 26 -7.46 8.99 5.70
C SER A 26 -7.13 8.83 7.18
N GLN A 27 -7.77 9.66 8.02
CA GLN A 27 -7.66 9.52 9.48
C GLN A 27 -8.33 8.25 10.01
N VAL A 28 -9.34 7.73 9.31
CA VAL A 28 -10.04 6.49 9.68
C VAL A 28 -9.10 5.28 9.60
N PHE A 29 -8.13 5.32 8.68
CA PHE A 29 -7.17 4.24 8.46
C PHE A 29 -5.78 4.52 9.04
N ALA A 30 -5.60 5.60 9.81
CA ALA A 30 -4.34 5.83 10.52
C ALA A 30 -3.97 4.62 11.40
N GLY A 31 -2.72 4.19 11.38
CA GLY A 31 -2.28 2.98 12.09
C GLY A 31 -2.40 1.68 11.30
N SER A 32 -3.01 1.71 10.10
CA SER A 32 -3.23 0.49 9.29
C SER A 32 -1.95 -0.05 8.67
N THR A 33 -1.97 -1.34 8.35
CA THR A 33 -1.01 -1.96 7.44
C THR A 33 -1.59 -1.93 6.02
N ILE A 34 -0.88 -1.29 5.10
CA ILE A 34 -1.22 -1.27 3.67
C ILE A 34 -0.33 -2.29 2.98
N CYS A 35 -0.93 -3.27 2.31
CA CYS A 35 -0.24 -4.30 1.55
C CYS A 35 -0.49 -4.08 0.06
N LEU A 36 0.54 -3.74 -0.69
CA LEU A 36 0.48 -3.59 -2.13
C LEU A 36 0.73 -4.93 -2.80
N HIS A 37 -0.17 -5.32 -3.70
CA HIS A 37 -0.01 -6.51 -4.51
C HIS A 37 -0.12 -6.19 -5.99
N ASP A 38 0.86 -6.63 -6.77
CA ASP A 38 0.79 -6.66 -8.23
C ASP A 38 1.60 -7.85 -8.76
N ILE A 39 1.21 -8.38 -9.92
CA ILE A 39 1.98 -9.45 -10.58
C ILE A 39 3.22 -8.90 -11.29
N ASN A 40 3.25 -7.60 -11.59
CA ASN A 40 4.40 -6.93 -12.19
C ASN A 40 5.25 -6.27 -11.09
N ALA A 41 6.41 -6.87 -10.79
CA ALA A 41 7.31 -6.41 -9.74
C ALA A 41 7.86 -4.99 -9.98
N GLU A 42 8.15 -4.61 -11.23
CA GLU A 42 8.67 -3.27 -11.54
C GLU A 42 7.60 -2.19 -11.32
N ALA A 43 6.36 -2.48 -11.71
CA ALA A 43 5.23 -1.59 -11.48
C ALA A 43 4.93 -1.45 -9.99
N LEU A 44 4.93 -2.58 -9.26
CA LEU A 44 4.78 -2.60 -7.82
C LEU A 44 5.85 -1.76 -7.11
N ALA A 45 7.12 -1.90 -7.50
CA ALA A 45 8.24 -1.18 -6.89
C ALA A 45 8.09 0.34 -7.01
N ARG A 46 7.51 0.85 -8.11
CA ARG A 46 7.24 2.29 -8.26
C ARG A 46 6.20 2.80 -7.26
N THR A 47 5.09 2.07 -7.11
CA THR A 47 4.04 2.42 -6.14
C THR A 47 4.54 2.28 -4.70
N GLU A 48 5.32 1.23 -4.41
CA GLU A 48 5.93 1.04 -3.10
C GLU A 48 6.90 2.18 -2.76
N ALA A 49 7.80 2.54 -3.68
CA ALA A 49 8.75 3.64 -3.47
C ALA A 49 8.05 4.98 -3.20
N PHE A 50 6.97 5.26 -3.94
CA PHE A 50 6.12 6.43 -3.68
C PHE A 50 5.52 6.39 -2.26
N GLY A 51 4.89 5.26 -1.88
CA GLY A 51 4.27 5.09 -0.57
C GLY A 51 5.27 5.23 0.57
N ARG A 52 6.42 4.56 0.50
CA ARG A 52 7.50 4.65 1.51
C ARG A 52 7.97 6.08 1.69
N ARG A 53 8.31 6.76 0.59
CA ARG A 53 8.77 8.16 0.63
C ARG A 53 7.73 9.08 1.25
N HIS A 54 6.45 8.88 0.93
CA HIS A 54 5.38 9.74 1.44
C HIS A 54 5.13 9.52 2.94
N ILE A 55 5.13 8.27 3.39
CA ILE A 55 5.01 7.91 4.82
C ILE A 55 6.15 8.51 5.62
N GLU A 56 7.39 8.35 5.16
CA GLU A 56 8.59 8.86 5.84
C GLU A 56 8.59 10.40 5.90
N ALA A 57 8.35 11.07 4.76
CA ALA A 57 8.39 12.53 4.68
C ALA A 57 7.36 13.23 5.58
N HIS A 58 6.26 12.57 5.91
CA HIS A 58 5.17 13.15 6.73
C HIS A 58 4.99 12.44 8.08
N ASN A 59 5.89 11.52 8.45
CA ASN A 59 5.81 10.71 9.66
C ASN A 59 4.43 10.05 9.86
N LEU A 60 3.86 9.49 8.78
CA LEU A 60 2.53 8.91 8.83
C LEU A 60 2.55 7.57 9.59
N PRO A 61 1.52 7.27 10.40
CA PRO A 61 1.47 6.06 11.21
C PRO A 61 1.01 4.84 10.40
N HIS A 62 1.53 4.61 9.19
CA HIS A 62 1.17 3.46 8.37
C HIS A 62 2.34 2.48 8.24
N LYS A 63 2.02 1.19 8.26
CA LYS A 63 2.96 0.14 7.82
C LYS A 63 2.73 -0.13 6.34
N LEU A 64 3.81 -0.36 5.60
CA LEU A 64 3.75 -0.66 4.17
C LEU A 64 4.46 -1.97 3.85
N GLU A 65 3.70 -2.89 3.24
CA GLU A 65 4.14 -4.16 2.71
C GLU A 65 3.93 -4.18 1.19
N ALA A 66 4.74 -4.95 0.46
CA ALA A 66 4.58 -5.16 -0.97
C ALA A 66 4.93 -6.61 -1.31
N THR A 67 4.13 -7.26 -2.17
CA THR A 67 4.39 -8.64 -2.60
C THR A 67 3.78 -8.93 -3.97
N THR A 68 4.42 -9.81 -4.74
CA THR A 68 3.86 -10.37 -5.98
C THR A 68 3.08 -11.66 -5.75
N ASP A 69 3.06 -12.19 -4.52
CA ASP A 69 2.27 -13.37 -4.15
C ASP A 69 0.93 -12.96 -3.51
N ARG A 70 -0.15 -13.23 -4.25
CA ARG A 70 -1.51 -12.89 -3.82
C ARG A 70 -1.94 -13.60 -2.55
N LYS A 71 -1.50 -14.84 -2.32
CA LYS A 71 -1.90 -15.61 -1.14
C LYS A 71 -1.32 -14.97 0.13
N SER A 72 -0.04 -14.63 0.11
CA SER A 72 0.62 -13.90 1.19
C SER A 72 0.00 -12.52 1.43
N ALA A 73 -0.34 -11.79 0.37
CA ALA A 73 -0.98 -10.48 0.48
C ALA A 73 -2.29 -10.55 1.29
N LEU A 74 -3.16 -11.51 0.95
CA LEU A 74 -4.50 -11.69 1.54
C LEU A 74 -4.51 -12.34 2.93
N GLN A 75 -3.36 -12.82 3.43
CA GLN A 75 -3.32 -13.48 4.73
C GLN A 75 -3.67 -12.49 5.85
N GLY A 76 -4.77 -12.76 6.56
CA GLY A 76 -5.25 -11.94 7.69
C GLY A 76 -5.86 -10.59 7.30
N ALA A 77 -6.19 -10.41 6.02
CA ALA A 77 -6.94 -9.26 5.51
C ALA A 77 -8.45 -9.44 5.68
#